data_AF-A0A7S2N887-F1
#
_entry.id   AF-A0A7S2N887-F1
#
_cell.length_a   1.000
_cell.length_b   1.000
_cell.length_c   1.000
_cell.angle_alpha   90.00
_cell.angle_beta   90.00
_cell.angle_gamma   90.00
#
_symmetry.space_group_name_H-M   'P 1'
#
loop_
_entity.id
_entity.type
_entity.pdbx_description
1 polymer ?
#
loop_
_entity_poly.entity_id
_entity_poly.type
_entity_poly.pdbx_seq_one_letter_code
_entity_poly.pdbx_strand_id
1 'polypeptide(L)'
;KMQDVQFFTEVAALTEDLSLRKAGSAHDPDEIMEEQREREMKERLNKIFLDFSREVEKISSFPLTFDIPSKPLSFSGVPYKQMVTLSPCKDALVALQEWPPFCLSLTDVDIVVFERAIMTLREFD
;
A
#
# COMPACT_ATOMS: atom_id res chain seq x y z
N LYS A 1 18.91 9.37 14.10
CA LYS A 1 17.82 8.61 14.76
C LYS A 1 16.76 8.37 13.70
N MET A 2 16.35 7.13 13.45
CA MET A 2 15.35 6.76 12.44
C MET A 2 13.99 6.69 13.13
N GLN A 3 12.98 7.36 12.58
CA GLN A 3 11.62 7.39 13.15
C GLN A 3 10.77 6.24 12.61
N ASP A 4 10.79 6.03 11.29
CA ASP A 4 9.99 5.01 10.62
C ASP A 4 10.84 3.80 10.24
N VAL A 5 10.33 2.59 10.54
CA VAL A 5 10.94 1.30 10.19
C VAL A 5 9.87 0.43 9.54
N GLN A 6 10.17 -0.14 8.37
CA GLN A 6 9.26 -1.00 7.63
C GLN A 6 9.94 -2.33 7.30
N PHE A 7 9.17 -3.41 7.39
CA PHE A 7 9.55 -4.74 6.90
C PHE A 7 8.64 -5.08 5.72
N PHE A 8 9.23 -5.38 4.56
CA PHE A 8 8.48 -5.73 3.36
C PHE A 8 9.18 -6.86 2.60
N THR A 9 8.43 -7.49 1.71
CA THR A 9 8.96 -8.38 0.68
C THR A 9 8.36 -7.98 -0.64
N GLU A 10 9.14 -8.09 -1.71
CA GLU A 10 8.64 -7.89 -3.07
C GLU A 10 7.84 -9.14 -3.49
N VAL A 11 6.72 -8.93 -4.17
CA VAL A 11 5.77 -9.99 -4.57
C VAL A 11 5.94 -10.36 -6.05
N ALA A 12 6.60 -9.49 -6.84
CA ALA A 12 6.91 -9.72 -8.25
C ALA A 12 8.26 -9.09 -8.60
N ALA A 13 9.01 -9.75 -9.48
CA ALA A 13 10.12 -9.09 -10.16
C ALA A 13 9.55 -8.24 -11.30
N LEU A 14 10.09 -7.04 -11.52
CA LEU A 14 9.87 -6.35 -12.79
C LEU A 14 10.41 -7.28 -13.88
N THR A 15 9.52 -7.92 -14.63
CA THR A 15 9.87 -8.67 -15.83
C THR A 15 10.35 -7.64 -16.86
N GLU A 16 11.64 -7.30 -16.82
CA GLU A 16 12.32 -6.61 -17.90
C GLU A 16 12.52 -7.56 -19.08
N ASP A 17 11.44 -8.17 -19.59
CA ASP A 17 11.52 -8.84 -20.88
C ASP A 17 11.09 -7.86 -21.98
N LEU A 18 12.01 -6.93 -22.26
CA LEU A 18 11.98 -6.08 -23.46
C LEU A 18 12.29 -6.89 -24.74
N SER A 19 12.41 -8.22 -24.67
CA SER A 19 12.61 -9.05 -25.84
C SER A 19 11.30 -9.31 -26.59
N LEU A 20 10.96 -8.32 -27.43
CA LEU A 20 10.34 -8.53 -28.75
C LEU A 20 8.98 -9.24 -28.77
N ARG A 21 7.93 -8.42 -28.80
CA ARG A 21 6.79 -8.56 -29.74
C ARG A 21 6.28 -9.98 -30.01
N LYS A 22 5.52 -10.52 -29.07
CA LYS A 22 4.27 -11.23 -29.38
C LYS A 22 3.27 -10.64 -28.40
N ALA A 23 2.32 -9.78 -28.76
CA ALA A 23 1.09 -10.19 -29.44
C ALA A 23 0.63 -11.64 -29.12
N GLY A 24 0.94 -12.13 -27.91
CA GLY A 24 0.23 -13.25 -27.31
C GLY A 24 -1.18 -12.74 -27.02
N SER A 25 -2.17 -13.41 -27.59
CA SER A 25 -3.55 -13.22 -27.21
C SER A 25 -3.65 -13.37 -25.69
N ALA A 26 -4.50 -12.59 -25.01
CA ALA A 26 -4.86 -12.74 -23.58
C ALA A 26 -5.56 -14.10 -23.25
N HIS A 27 -5.28 -15.11 -24.05
CA HIS A 27 -5.77 -16.48 -24.05
C HIS A 27 -4.60 -17.48 -24.25
N ASP A 28 -3.34 -17.05 -24.15
CA ASP A 28 -2.21 -17.97 -24.08
C ASP A 28 -2.27 -18.70 -22.72
N PRO A 29 -2.38 -20.04 -22.69
CA PRO A 29 -2.40 -20.80 -21.45
C PRO A 29 -1.21 -20.50 -20.53
N ASP A 30 -0.05 -20.16 -21.09
CA ASP A 30 1.15 -19.89 -20.31
C ASP A 30 1.04 -18.57 -19.52
N GLU A 31 0.47 -17.52 -20.13
CA GLU A 31 0.24 -16.22 -19.49
C GLU A 31 -0.79 -16.33 -18.35
N ILE A 32 -1.89 -17.07 -18.57
CA ILE A 32 -2.90 -17.34 -17.54
C ILE A 32 -2.29 -18.11 -16.36
N MET A 33 -1.43 -19.10 -16.64
CA MET A 33 -0.74 -19.85 -15.60
C MET A 33 0.24 -18.99 -14.80
N GLU A 34 0.92 -18.04 -15.45
CA GLU A 34 1.82 -17.10 -14.79
C GLU A 34 1.05 -16.14 -13.87
N GLU A 35 0.00 -15.49 -14.36
CA GLU A 35 -0.88 -14.61 -13.54
C GLU A 35 -1.45 -15.35 -12.32
N GLN A 36 -1.85 -16.61 -12.50
CA GLN A 36 -2.37 -17.44 -11.41
C GLN A 36 -1.30 -17.73 -10.36
N ARG A 37 -0.06 -18.05 -10.77
CA ARG A 37 1.07 -18.24 -9.84
C ARG A 37 1.39 -16.97 -9.06
N GLU A 38 1.39 -15.80 -9.71
CA GLU A 38 1.60 -14.52 -9.04
C GLU A 38 0.51 -14.21 -8.01
N ARG A 39 -0.76 -14.46 -8.38
CA ARG A 39 -1.89 -14.30 -7.47
C ARG A 39 -1.78 -15.21 -6.24
N GLU A 40 -1.46 -16.48 -6.44
CA GLU A 40 -1.28 -17.45 -5.36
C GLU A 40 -0.11 -17.06 -4.44
N MET A 41 1.01 -16.59 -5.00
CA MET A 41 2.13 -16.09 -4.23
C MET A 41 1.73 -14.87 -3.40
N LYS A 42 1.02 -13.90 -3.99
CA LYS A 42 0.53 -12.71 -3.30
C LYS A 42 -0.42 -13.06 -2.16
N GLU A 43 -1.36 -13.95 -2.39
CA GLU A 43 -2.30 -14.42 -1.36
C GLU A 43 -1.57 -15.15 -0.22
N ARG A 44 -0.62 -16.00 -0.56
CA ARG A 44 0.23 -16.71 0.41
C ARG A 44 1.02 -15.73 1.28
N LEU A 45 1.69 -14.75 0.67
CA LEU A 45 2.48 -13.76 1.39
C LEU A 45 1.59 -12.89 2.29
N ASN A 46 0.46 -12.40 1.78
CA ASN A 46 -0.51 -11.64 2.60
C ASN A 46 -0.97 -12.45 3.82
N LYS A 47 -1.25 -13.75 3.64
CA LYS A 47 -1.63 -14.63 4.75
C LYS A 47 -0.51 -14.77 5.78
N ILE A 48 0.73 -14.98 5.34
CA ILE A 48 1.89 -15.10 6.23
C ILE A 48 2.06 -13.84 7.08
N PHE A 49 2.00 -12.65 6.47
CA PHE A 49 2.11 -11.38 7.19
C PHE A 49 0.95 -11.18 8.17
N LEU A 50 -0.29 -11.48 7.75
CA LEU A 50 -1.45 -11.34 8.60
C LEU A 50 -1.41 -12.29 9.82
N ASP A 51 -1.06 -13.55 9.59
CA ASP A 51 -0.95 -14.54 10.65
C ASP A 51 0.21 -14.17 11.61
N PHE A 52 1.35 -13.72 11.08
CA PHE A 52 2.45 -13.21 11.89
C PHE A 52 2.01 -12.05 12.79
N SER A 53 1.36 -11.02 12.25
CA SER A 53 0.88 -9.87 13.02
C SER A 53 -0.06 -10.31 14.15
N ARG A 54 -0.97 -11.25 13.88
CA ARG A 54 -1.91 -11.81 14.87
C ARG A 54 -1.21 -12.60 15.96
N GLU A 55 -0.19 -13.40 15.63
CA GLU A 55 0.58 -14.13 16.64
C GLU A 55 1.41 -13.19 17.52
N VAL A 56 1.95 -12.11 16.94
CA VAL A 56 2.69 -11.09 17.71
C VAL A 56 1.79 -10.37 18.70
N GLU A 57 0.55 -10.03 18.33
CA GLU A 57 -0.43 -9.41 19.25
C GLU A 57 -0.84 -10.30 20.42
N LYS A 58 -0.71 -11.63 20.30
CA LYS A 58 -0.99 -12.56 21.40
C LYS A 58 0.11 -12.59 22.47
N ILE A 59 1.29 -12.05 22.17
CA ILE A 59 2.39 -11.97 23.13
C ILE A 59 1.97 -10.96 24.21
N SER A 60 1.76 -11.43 25.44
CA SER A 60 1.21 -10.60 26.52
C SER A 60 2.03 -9.35 26.86
N SER A 61 3.33 -9.36 26.57
CA SER A 61 4.23 -8.22 26.75
C SER A 61 4.29 -7.27 25.56
N PHE A 62 3.59 -7.56 24.46
CA PHE A 62 3.58 -6.72 23.27
C PHE A 62 2.47 -5.66 23.39
N PRO A 63 2.82 -4.37 23.51
CA PRO A 63 1.85 -3.33 23.86
C PRO A 63 1.15 -2.72 22.63
N LEU A 64 1.46 -3.19 21.42
CA LEU A 64 1.00 -2.57 20.16
C LEU A 64 -0.05 -3.44 19.48
N THR A 65 -0.92 -2.78 18.72
CA THR A 65 -1.86 -3.42 17.80
C THR A 65 -1.47 -3.07 16.37
N PHE A 66 -1.55 -4.04 15.46
CA PHE A 66 -1.36 -3.81 14.04
C PHE A 66 -2.65 -3.30 13.42
N ASP A 67 -2.52 -2.24 12.63
CA ASP A 67 -3.64 -1.66 11.88
C ASP A 67 -3.54 -2.03 10.38
N ILE A 68 -4.68 -2.06 9.71
CA ILE A 68 -4.78 -2.39 8.28
C ILE A 68 -5.38 -1.19 7.55
N PRO A 69 -4.66 -0.57 6.60
CA PRO A 69 -5.19 0.55 5.84
C PRO A 69 -6.47 0.19 5.06
N SER A 70 -7.47 1.06 5.15
CA SER A 70 -8.76 0.89 4.50
C SER A 70 -8.71 1.30 3.03
N LYS A 71 -8.47 0.31 2.15
CA LYS A 71 -8.45 0.50 0.69
C LYS A 71 -9.67 1.22 0.10
N PRO A 72 -10.92 0.95 0.55
CA PRO A 72 -12.10 1.62 0.00
C PRO A 72 -12.16 3.13 0.30
N LEU A 73 -11.41 3.60 1.30
CA LEU A 73 -11.35 5.00 1.70
C LEU A 73 -10.05 5.69 1.23
N SER A 74 -9.22 4.98 0.46
CA SER A 74 -7.97 5.51 -0.05
C SER A 74 -8.20 6.52 -1.17
N PHE A 75 -7.31 7.51 -1.26
CA PHE A 75 -7.31 8.53 -2.30
C PHE A 75 -5.87 8.87 -2.72
N SER A 76 -5.69 9.37 -3.95
CA SER A 76 -4.39 9.81 -4.44
C SER A 76 -4.07 11.21 -3.92
N GLY A 77 -2.82 11.44 -3.51
CA GLY A 77 -2.35 12.75 -3.08
C GLY A 77 -0.84 12.88 -3.17
N VAL A 78 -0.33 14.09 -2.93
CA VAL A 78 1.10 14.41 -3.00
C VAL A 78 1.57 14.97 -1.64
N PRO A 79 1.69 14.14 -0.59
CA PRO A 79 2.10 14.60 0.73
C PRO A 79 3.56 15.11 0.75
N TYR A 80 4.38 14.64 -0.19
CA TYR A 80 5.76 15.08 -0.39
C TYR A 80 5.98 15.59 -1.81
N LYS A 81 6.69 14.82 -2.66
CA LYS A 81 7.05 15.22 -4.04
C LYS A 81 6.49 14.29 -5.11
N GLN A 82 5.83 13.21 -4.70
CA GLN A 82 5.32 12.19 -5.62
C GLN A 82 3.88 11.86 -5.26
N MET A 83 3.12 11.50 -6.30
CA MET A 83 1.75 11.01 -6.15
C MET A 83 1.78 9.63 -5.52
N VAL A 84 1.10 9.48 -4.39
CA VAL A 84 0.95 8.22 -3.67
C VAL A 84 -0.51 7.98 -3.32
N THR A 85 -0.84 6.73 -3.03
CA THR A 85 -2.15 6.36 -2.46
C THR A 85 -2.11 6.56 -0.95
N LEU A 86 -2.80 7.60 -0.47
CA LEU A 86 -3.06 7.84 0.94
C LEU A 86 -4.22 6.95 1.39
N SER A 87 -4.03 6.24 2.50
CA SER A 87 -5.01 5.28 3.01
C SER A 87 -5.23 5.52 4.50
N PRO A 88 -6.48 5.71 4.96
CA PRO A 88 -6.74 5.85 6.39
C PRO A 88 -6.66 4.50 7.09
N CYS A 89 -6.09 4.54 8.28
CA CYS A 89 -6.12 3.52 9.31
C CYS A 89 -7.12 3.96 10.40
N LYS A 90 -7.19 3.24 11.52
CA LYS A 90 -8.03 3.61 12.68
C LYS A 90 -7.64 4.98 13.24
N ASP A 91 -6.34 5.19 13.47
CA ASP A 91 -5.82 6.37 14.18
C ASP A 91 -4.75 7.13 13.37
N ALA A 92 -4.57 6.80 12.08
CA ALA A 92 -3.55 7.41 11.22
C ALA A 92 -3.99 7.53 9.76
N LEU A 93 -3.37 8.45 9.01
CA LEU A 93 -3.38 8.49 7.54
C LEU A 93 -1.99 8.10 7.04
N VAL A 94 -1.89 7.10 6.16
CA VAL A 94 -0.60 6.54 5.76
C VAL A 94 -0.43 6.40 4.24
N ALA A 95 0.82 6.45 3.78
CA ALA A 95 1.26 5.90 2.50
C ALA A 95 2.53 5.10 2.72
N LEU A 96 2.43 3.77 2.62
CA LEU A 96 3.48 2.82 3.03
C LEU A 96 4.14 2.08 1.85
N GLN A 97 3.71 2.36 0.62
CA GLN A 97 4.21 1.65 -0.56
C GLN A 97 5.50 2.26 -1.11
N GLU A 98 5.71 3.56 -0.87
CA GLU A 98 6.87 4.31 -1.36
C GLU A 98 7.74 4.79 -0.19
N TRP A 99 9.05 4.91 -0.44
CA TRP A 99 10.00 5.45 0.53
C TRP A 99 10.37 6.91 0.22
N PRO A 100 10.39 7.82 1.20
CA PRO A 100 10.05 7.61 2.61
C PRO A 100 8.54 7.44 2.82
N PRO A 101 8.11 6.64 3.81
CA PRO A 101 6.69 6.48 4.11
C PRO A 101 6.10 7.80 4.60
N PHE A 102 4.81 7.97 4.33
CA PHE A 102 4.02 9.01 4.96
C PHE A 102 3.23 8.39 6.11
N CYS A 103 3.38 8.94 7.31
CA CYS A 103 2.66 8.52 8.51
C CYS A 103 2.19 9.77 9.26
N LEU A 104 0.87 10.02 9.27
CA LEU A 104 0.27 11.11 10.02
C LEU A 104 -0.68 10.54 11.08
N SER A 105 -0.39 10.77 12.35
CA SER A 105 -1.34 10.44 13.42
C SER A 105 -2.53 11.38 13.37
N LEU A 106 -3.75 10.84 13.37
CA LEU A 106 -4.96 11.66 13.39
C LEU A 106 -5.14 12.37 14.74
N THR A 107 -4.47 11.89 15.81
CA THR A 107 -4.45 12.55 17.12
C THR A 107 -3.70 13.88 17.12
N ASP A 108 -2.80 14.08 16.15
CA ASP A 108 -1.95 15.26 16.07
C ASP A 108 -2.57 16.34 15.15
N VAL A 109 -3.77 16.06 14.60
CA VAL A 109 -4.48 16.93 13.67
C VAL A 109 -5.65 17.60 14.38
N ASP A 110 -5.58 18.93 14.51
CA ASP A 110 -6.68 19.72 15.09
C ASP A 110 -7.77 20.03 14.05
N ILE A 111 -7.37 20.48 12.85
CA ILE A 111 -8.26 20.95 11.79
C ILE A 111 -7.70 20.53 10.43
N VAL A 112 -8.59 20.15 9.51
CA VAL A 112 -8.29 19.94 8.09
C VAL A 112 -8.91 21.08 7.28
N VAL A 113 -8.14 21.67 6.37
CA VAL A 113 -8.58 22.76 5.50
C VAL A 113 -8.46 22.29 4.06
N PHE A 114 -9.54 22.40 3.30
CA PHE A 114 -9.54 22.15 1.86
C PHE A 114 -9.27 23.46 1.12
N GLU A 115 -8.10 23.58 0.52
CA GLU A 115 -7.67 24.74 -0.25
C GLU A 115 -7.96 24.52 -1.74
N ARG A 116 -8.30 25.60 -2.44
CA ARG A 116 -8.61 25.57 -3.89
C ARG A 116 -9.78 24.65 -4.27
N ALA A 117 -10.65 24.30 -3.33
CA ALA A 117 -11.89 23.56 -3.59
C ALA A 117 -12.92 24.45 -4.33
N ILE A 118 -12.74 24.60 -5.65
CA ILE A 118 -13.59 25.40 -6.54
C ILE A 118 -14.06 24.56 -7.73
N MET A 119 -15.25 24.85 -8.24
CA MET A 119 -15.94 24.04 -9.27
C MET A 119 -15.14 23.82 -10.56
N THR A 120 -14.23 24.73 -10.89
CA THR A 120 -13.43 24.67 -12.13
C THR A 120 -12.17 23.82 -12.02
N LEU A 121 -11.74 23.46 -10.80
CA LEU A 121 -10.55 22.65 -10.58
C LEU A 121 -10.95 21.18 -10.37
N ARG A 122 -10.10 20.27 -10.87
CA ARG A 122 -10.26 18.82 -10.67
C ARG A 122 -9.55 18.31 -9.41
N GLU A 123 -8.65 19.12 -8.87
CA GLU A 123 -7.79 18.81 -7.74
C GLU A 123 -7.87 19.99 -6.75
N PHE A 124 -7.75 19.68 -5.47
CA PHE A 124 -7.68 20.63 -4.36
C PHE A 124 -6.49 20.23 -3.49
N ASP A 125 -6.01 21.14 -2.66
CA ASP A 125 -5.03 20.81 -1.62
C ASP A 125 -5.72 20.58 -0.28
#